data_AF-A0A0J1H4E7-F1
#
_entry.id   AF-A0A0J1H4E7-F1
#
_cell.length_a   1.000
_cell.length_b   1.000
_cell.length_c   1.000
_cell.angle_alpha   90.00
_cell.angle_beta   90.00
_cell.angle_gamma   90.00
#
_symmetry.space_group_name_H-M   'P 1'
#
loop_
_entity.id
_entity.type
_entity.pdbx_description
1 polymer ?
#
loop_
_entity_poly.entity_id
_entity_poly.type
_entity_poly.pdbx_seq_one_letter_code
_entity_poly.pdbx_strand_id
1 'polypeptide(L)'
;MTNQLKRVNCSLFLDPVNSDADRYAVSIMQRWVEERKQLVENPSAGKALHENLHKHKDIYLSGLFLHLLSPALTRQLATVLSPSNVTMATLGQKLEMCGLVLPNKGQDAATSTARSADVEQELVQLRQTMMSQLAEVSDQVSATAQVQAETLTDAMAQLQQQAPASATAELDPAALEQALTSMKGHLVAELSEQIRKDMAAQLKAQSQAAEIAELKALLSAQNQLIRAMQHSGVAAPAVAATPAEPEMNLSEQIANVRKIKKKGLF
;
A
#
# COMPACT_ATOMS: atom_id res chain seq x y z
N MET A 1 -22.39 8.48 9.04
CA MET A 1 -21.74 8.15 10.33
C MET A 1 -20.80 9.30 10.68
N THR A 2 -21.16 10.14 11.65
CA THR A 2 -20.41 11.34 12.03
C THR A 2 -19.15 10.91 12.79
N ASN A 3 -17.99 11.00 12.14
CA ASN A 3 -16.70 10.78 12.80
C ASN A 3 -16.40 11.98 13.71
N GLN A 4 -16.89 11.95 14.94
CA GLN A 4 -16.60 12.97 15.94
C GLN A 4 -15.32 12.58 16.67
N LEU A 5 -14.25 13.32 16.39
CA LEU A 5 -13.03 13.30 17.19
C LEU A 5 -13.40 13.55 18.66
N LYS A 6 -13.14 12.56 19.52
CA LYS A 6 -13.39 12.68 20.96
C LYS A 6 -12.13 13.17 21.66
N ARG A 7 -12.17 14.38 22.21
CA ARG A 7 -11.07 14.91 23.03
C ARG A 7 -11.08 14.27 24.41
N VAL A 8 -9.95 13.71 24.81
CA VAL A 8 -9.70 13.21 26.18
C VAL A 8 -8.61 14.09 26.79
N ASN A 9 -8.86 14.61 28.00
CA ASN A 9 -7.86 15.35 28.76
C ASN A 9 -7.17 14.39 29.73
N CYS A 10 -5.85 14.30 29.62
CA CYS A 10 -5.01 13.54 30.54
C CYS A 10 -3.95 14.48 31.11
N SER A 11 -3.82 14.50 32.44
CA SER A 11 -2.82 15.28 33.14
C SER A 11 -1.90 14.32 33.90
N LEU A 12 -0.60 14.43 33.67
CA LEU A 12 0.42 13.63 34.35
C LEU A 12 1.32 14.58 35.16
N PHE A 13 1.64 14.20 36.38
CA PHE A 13 2.61 14.91 37.21
C PHE A 13 3.92 14.15 37.19
N LEU A 14 5.01 14.89 36.98
CA LEU A 14 6.38 14.38 36.98
C LEU A 14 7.11 15.00 38.17
N ASP A 15 7.96 14.21 38.82
CA ASP A 15 8.81 14.63 39.94
C ASP A 15 10.28 14.63 39.51
N PRO A 16 10.75 15.69 38.82
CA PRO A 16 12.12 15.77 38.33
C PRO A 16 13.17 15.90 39.44
N VAL A 17 12.75 16.16 40.69
CA VAL A 17 13.65 16.27 41.84
C VAL A 17 14.03 14.89 42.34
N ASN A 18 13.05 13.99 42.45
CA ASN A 18 13.25 12.67 43.03
C ASN A 18 13.36 11.53 41.99
N SER A 19 13.00 11.78 40.73
CA SER A 19 13.07 10.79 39.64
C SER A 19 13.95 11.28 38.49
N ASP A 20 15.02 10.52 38.21
CA ASP A 20 15.91 10.76 37.06
C ASP A 20 15.19 10.58 35.72
N ALA A 21 14.27 9.60 35.65
CA ALA A 21 13.45 9.36 34.46
C ALA A 21 12.52 10.55 34.20
N ASP A 22 11.91 11.10 35.25
CA ASP A 22 11.02 12.26 35.18
C ASP A 22 11.80 13.51 34.78
N ARG A 23 12.98 13.73 35.37
CA ARG A 23 13.87 14.83 34.99
C ARG A 23 14.25 14.77 33.52
N TYR A 24 14.60 13.59 33.04
CA TYR A 24 14.88 13.39 31.63
C TYR A 24 13.66 13.66 30.75
N ALA A 25 12.49 13.10 31.11
CA ALA A 25 11.25 13.32 30.38
C ALA A 25 10.89 14.81 30.29
N VAL A 26 11.01 15.56 31.39
CA VAL A 26 10.79 17.02 31.40
C VAL A 26 11.75 17.73 30.43
N SER A 27 13.03 17.36 30.42
CA SER A 27 14.03 17.97 29.51
C SER A 27 13.70 17.75 28.03
N ILE A 28 13.21 16.55 27.68
CA ILE A 28 12.79 16.21 26.32
C ILE A 28 11.52 16.99 25.94
N MET A 29 10.54 17.07 26.84
CA MET A 29 9.30 17.82 26.59
C MET A 29 9.56 19.32 26.42
N GLN A 30 10.45 19.92 27.22
CA GLN A 30 10.86 21.32 27.06
C GLN A 30 11.51 21.56 25.70
N ARG A 31 12.39 20.64 25.25
CA ARG A 31 12.98 20.73 23.91
C ARG A 31 11.93 20.70 22.81
N TRP A 32 10.92 19.82 22.92
CA TRP A 32 9.85 19.76 21.91
C TRP A 32 8.98 21.02 21.88
N VAL A 33 8.77 21.68 23.02
CA VAL A 33 8.09 22.98 23.07
C VAL A 33 8.91 24.03 22.33
N GLU A 34 10.22 24.05 22.52
CA GLU A 34 11.10 25.01 21.84
C GLU A 34 11.17 24.74 20.33
N GLU A 35 11.36 23.47 19.92
CA GLU A 35 11.26 23.04 18.52
C GLU A 35 9.94 23.47 17.90
N ARG A 36 8.83 23.35 18.63
CA ARG A 36 7.51 23.75 18.14
C ARG A 36 7.44 25.24 17.85
N LYS A 37 7.98 26.10 18.72
CA LYS A 37 8.00 27.55 18.47
C LYS A 37 8.73 27.87 17.16
N GLN A 38 9.91 27.27 16.98
CA GLN A 38 10.71 27.42 15.76
C GLN A 38 9.97 26.94 14.50
N LEU A 39 9.24 25.81 14.61
CA LEU A 39 8.47 25.26 13.49
C LEU A 39 7.23 26.10 13.15
N VAL A 40 6.59 26.75 14.13
CA VAL A 40 5.46 27.66 13.90
C VAL A 40 5.90 28.92 13.15
N GLU A 41 7.11 29.40 13.42
CA GLU A 41 7.69 30.57 12.74
C GLU A 41 8.13 30.27 11.30
N ASN A 42 8.21 29.00 10.90
CA ASN A 42 8.63 28.58 9.56
C ASN A 42 7.45 28.06 8.70
N PRO A 43 6.99 28.82 7.69
CA PRO A 43 5.86 28.45 6.83
C PRO A 43 6.06 27.15 6.03
N SER A 44 7.31 26.74 5.78
CA SER A 44 7.64 25.53 5.01
C SER A 44 7.63 24.25 5.86
N ALA A 45 7.53 24.37 7.19
CA ALA A 45 7.72 23.27 8.13
C ALA A 45 6.42 22.53 8.51
N GLY A 46 5.35 22.66 7.72
CA GLY A 46 4.01 22.16 8.07
C GLY A 46 3.94 20.67 8.45
N LYS A 47 4.69 19.80 7.76
CA LYS A 47 4.75 18.36 8.09
C LYS A 47 5.42 18.10 9.44
N ALA A 48 6.57 18.71 9.68
CA ALA A 48 7.30 18.57 10.95
C ALA A 48 6.51 19.17 12.13
N LEU A 49 5.77 20.25 11.89
CA LEU A 49 4.86 20.82 12.88
C LEU A 49 3.72 19.84 13.23
N HIS A 50 3.13 19.20 12.22
CA HIS A 50 2.08 18.19 12.42
C HIS A 50 2.59 17.00 13.26
N GLU A 51 3.76 16.45 12.93
CA GLU A 51 4.39 15.38 13.72
C GLU A 51 4.69 15.83 15.16
N ASN A 52 5.22 17.05 15.35
CA ASN A 52 5.52 17.60 16.67
C ASN A 52 4.26 17.74 17.56
N LEU A 53 3.11 18.09 16.97
CA LEU A 53 1.83 18.17 17.69
C LEU A 53 1.34 16.80 18.17
N HIS A 54 1.65 15.73 17.44
CA HIS A 54 1.17 14.38 17.74
C HIS A 54 2.11 13.53 18.60
N LYS A 55 3.35 13.98 18.86
CA LYS A 55 4.34 13.28 19.73
C LYS A 55 3.72 12.70 21.01
N HIS A 56 2.98 13.49 21.79
CA HIS A 56 2.39 13.02 23.06
C HIS A 56 1.31 11.95 22.86
N LYS A 57 0.50 12.08 21.81
CA LYS A 57 -0.53 11.08 21.48
C LYS A 57 0.14 9.75 21.12
N ASP A 58 1.18 9.79 20.30
CA ASP A 58 1.87 8.58 19.85
C ASP A 58 2.60 7.88 21.00
N ILE A 59 3.21 8.65 21.91
CA ILE A 59 3.83 8.12 23.14
C ILE A 59 2.79 7.50 24.06
N TYR A 60 1.66 8.17 24.27
CA TYR A 60 0.59 7.62 25.10
C TYR A 60 0.02 6.33 24.52
N LEU A 61 -0.28 6.31 23.21
CA LEU A 61 -0.84 5.14 22.55
C LEU A 61 0.16 3.97 22.55
N SER A 62 1.42 4.21 22.21
CA SER A 62 2.45 3.17 22.26
C SER A 62 2.65 2.62 23.67
N GLY A 63 2.74 3.50 24.68
CA GLY A 63 2.81 3.09 26.09
C GLY A 63 1.58 2.30 26.54
N LEU A 64 0.38 2.72 26.12
CA LEU A 64 -0.87 2.02 26.41
C LEU A 64 -0.89 0.62 25.79
N PHE A 65 -0.53 0.48 24.51
CA PHE A 65 -0.48 -0.83 23.85
C PHE A 65 0.60 -1.73 24.46
N LEU A 66 1.77 -1.20 24.80
CA LEU A 66 2.79 -1.94 25.54
C LEU A 66 2.27 -2.38 26.92
N HIS A 67 1.48 -1.55 27.60
CA HIS A 67 0.88 -1.89 28.89
C HIS A 67 -0.14 -3.02 28.76
N LEU A 68 -0.93 -3.02 27.68
CA LEU A 68 -1.89 -4.10 27.38
C LEU A 68 -1.20 -5.43 27.05
N LEU A 69 0.00 -5.40 26.46
CA LEU A 69 0.81 -6.60 26.23
C LEU A 69 1.42 -7.11 27.54
N SER A 70 2.00 -6.22 28.35
CA SER A 70 2.56 -6.57 29.65
C SER A 70 2.63 -5.35 30.58
N PRO A 71 1.79 -5.31 31.63
CA PRO A 71 1.87 -4.28 32.66
C PRO A 71 3.23 -4.29 33.38
N ALA A 72 3.82 -5.47 33.55
CA ALA A 72 5.13 -5.63 34.17
C ALA A 72 6.24 -4.97 33.33
N LEU A 73 6.20 -5.14 32.00
CA LEU A 73 7.16 -4.52 31.08
C LEU A 73 7.12 -3.00 31.20
N THR A 74 5.94 -2.39 31.06
CA THR A 74 5.82 -0.93 31.11
C THR A 74 6.30 -0.35 32.44
N ARG A 75 6.01 -1.02 33.56
CA ARG A 75 6.54 -0.62 34.87
C ARG A 75 8.06 -0.73 34.95
N GLN A 76 8.64 -1.82 34.44
CA GLN A 76 10.10 -2.00 34.42
C GLN A 76 10.79 -0.99 33.49
N LEU A 77 10.21 -0.70 32.33
CA LEU A 77 10.76 0.31 31.42
C LEU A 77 10.73 1.70 32.07
N ALA A 78 9.63 2.05 32.76
CA ALA A 78 9.52 3.33 33.45
C ALA A 78 10.53 3.50 34.61
N THR A 79 10.94 2.40 35.26
CA THR A 79 11.86 2.47 36.42
C THR A 79 13.32 2.25 36.05
N VAL A 80 13.62 1.43 35.05
CA VAL A 80 14.99 1.01 34.72
C VAL A 80 15.56 1.85 33.58
N LEU A 81 14.73 2.35 32.67
CA LEU A 81 15.24 3.19 31.60
C LEU A 81 15.69 4.55 32.16
N SER A 82 16.91 4.90 31.79
CA SER A 82 17.57 6.14 32.14
C SER A 82 18.29 6.65 30.90
N PRO A 83 18.69 7.94 30.86
CA PRO A 83 19.28 8.55 29.67
C PRO A 83 20.51 7.79 29.13
N SER A 84 21.24 7.09 30.00
CA SER A 84 22.46 6.35 29.66
C SER A 84 22.21 4.97 29.07
N ASN A 85 20.98 4.43 29.20
CA ASN A 85 20.69 3.04 28.85
C ASN A 85 19.50 2.86 27.90
N VAL A 86 18.89 3.95 27.40
CA VAL A 86 17.85 3.88 26.36
C VAL A 86 18.48 3.42 25.04
N THR A 87 18.54 2.11 24.84
CA THR A 87 19.06 1.48 23.61
C THR A 87 18.16 0.32 23.19
N MET A 88 18.24 -0.07 21.92
CA MET A 88 17.50 -1.24 21.42
C MET A 88 17.91 -2.54 22.12
N ALA A 89 19.18 -2.67 22.53
CA ALA A 89 19.66 -3.82 23.28
C ALA A 89 19.01 -3.92 24.66
N THR A 90 18.95 -2.79 25.41
CA THR A 90 18.27 -2.74 26.71
C THR A 90 16.78 -3.05 26.58
N LEU A 91 16.12 -2.51 25.55
CA LEU A 91 14.70 -2.79 25.29
C LEU A 91 14.46 -4.27 24.99
N GLY A 92 15.27 -4.88 24.12
CA GLY A 92 15.19 -6.31 23.81
C GLY A 92 15.36 -7.19 25.05
N GLN A 93 16.37 -6.89 25.88
CA GLN A 93 16.59 -7.59 27.14
C GLN A 93 15.37 -7.51 28.08
N LYS A 94 14.73 -6.33 28.21
CA LYS A 94 13.55 -6.17 29.06
C LYS A 94 12.32 -6.87 28.52
N LEU A 95 12.16 -6.92 27.20
CA LEU A 95 11.11 -7.70 26.54
C LEU A 95 11.30 -9.20 26.82
N GLU A 96 12.51 -9.72 26.65
CA GLU A 96 12.85 -11.11 26.97
C GLU A 96 12.58 -11.45 28.44
N MET A 97 12.98 -10.58 29.38
CA MET A 97 12.69 -10.74 30.81
C MET A 97 11.19 -10.80 31.13
N CYS A 98 10.34 -10.22 30.28
CA CYS A 98 8.89 -10.27 30.42
C CYS A 98 8.24 -11.41 29.64
N GLY A 99 9.03 -12.33 29.06
CA GLY A 99 8.53 -13.44 28.23
C GLY A 99 8.07 -13.01 26.83
N LEU A 100 8.32 -11.75 26.44
CA LEU A 100 8.04 -11.23 25.10
C LEU A 100 9.27 -11.48 24.23
N VAL A 101 9.42 -12.73 23.80
CA VAL A 101 10.48 -13.09 22.85
C VAL A 101 10.10 -12.53 21.49
N LEU A 102 10.79 -11.46 21.10
CA LEU A 102 10.80 -11.05 19.70
C LEU A 102 11.53 -12.16 18.93
N PRO A 103 10.98 -12.69 17.82
CA PRO A 103 11.71 -13.62 16.97
C PRO A 103 13.01 -12.93 16.55
N ASN A 104 14.12 -13.40 17.13
CA ASN A 104 15.41 -12.77 16.94
C ASN A 104 15.81 -12.96 15.47
N LYS A 105 16.50 -11.96 14.92
CA LYS A 105 16.94 -11.83 13.52
C LYS A 105 17.84 -12.99 13.03
N GLY A 106 18.05 -14.04 13.82
CA GLY A 106 18.90 -15.20 13.51
C GLY A 106 18.15 -16.48 13.15
N GLN A 107 16.91 -16.68 13.61
CA GLN A 107 16.17 -17.94 13.33
C GLN A 107 15.09 -17.79 12.25
N ASP A 108 14.59 -16.57 12.02
CA ASP A 108 13.67 -16.26 10.91
C ASP A 108 14.33 -15.49 9.76
N ALA A 109 15.64 -15.24 9.80
CA ALA A 109 16.35 -14.59 8.69
C ALA A 109 16.36 -15.43 7.41
N ALA A 110 16.40 -16.76 7.48
CA ALA A 110 16.31 -17.58 6.27
C ALA A 110 14.98 -17.36 5.52
N THR A 111 13.88 -17.18 6.25
CA THR A 111 12.54 -16.98 5.66
C THR A 111 12.25 -15.52 5.31
N SER A 112 12.76 -14.57 6.11
CA SER A 112 12.54 -13.13 5.89
C SER A 112 13.54 -12.51 4.91
N THR A 113 14.79 -12.97 4.84
CA THR A 113 15.75 -12.55 3.80
C THR A 113 15.39 -13.16 2.45
N ALA A 114 14.84 -14.38 2.41
CA ALA A 114 14.25 -14.94 1.20
C ALA A 114 13.07 -14.08 0.71
N ARG A 115 12.14 -13.68 1.59
CA ARG A 115 11.03 -12.77 1.23
C ARG A 115 11.48 -11.37 0.83
N SER A 116 12.48 -10.79 1.50
CA SER A 116 13.00 -9.47 1.11
C SER A 116 13.76 -9.52 -0.20
N ALA A 117 14.52 -10.59 -0.47
CA ALA A 117 15.16 -10.81 -1.76
C ALA A 117 14.12 -11.07 -2.87
N ASP A 118 13.04 -11.80 -2.57
CA ASP A 118 11.93 -12.05 -3.49
C ASP A 118 11.18 -10.75 -3.83
N VAL A 119 10.89 -9.90 -2.83
CA VAL A 119 10.27 -8.58 -3.04
C VAL A 119 11.20 -7.63 -3.79
N GLU A 120 12.50 -7.64 -3.50
CA GLU A 120 13.49 -6.81 -4.21
C GLU A 120 13.66 -7.28 -5.67
N GLN A 121 13.61 -8.60 -5.90
CA GLN A 121 13.64 -9.21 -7.23
C GLN A 121 12.33 -8.97 -8.00
N GLU A 122 11.17 -8.99 -7.33
CA GLU A 122 9.88 -8.58 -7.90
C GLU A 122 9.88 -7.09 -8.28
N LEU A 123 10.50 -6.23 -7.48
CA LEU A 123 10.59 -4.78 -7.75
C LEU A 123 11.55 -4.50 -8.92
N VAL A 124 12.66 -5.24 -9.01
CA VAL A 124 13.57 -5.21 -10.17
C VAL A 124 12.89 -5.76 -11.42
N GLN A 125 12.15 -6.86 -11.34
CA GLN A 125 11.37 -7.41 -12.45
C GLN A 125 10.25 -6.45 -12.89
N LEU A 126 9.55 -5.81 -11.94
CA LEU A 126 8.53 -4.82 -12.24
C LEU A 126 9.14 -3.60 -12.94
N ARG A 127 10.32 -3.15 -12.48
CA ARG A 127 11.06 -2.04 -13.10
C ARG A 127 11.53 -2.40 -14.51
N GLN A 128 12.08 -3.60 -14.72
CA GLN A 128 12.47 -4.08 -16.05
C GLN A 128 11.26 -4.24 -16.98
N THR A 129 10.14 -4.74 -16.46
CA THR A 129 8.89 -4.87 -17.22
C THR A 129 8.35 -3.51 -17.60
N MET A 130 8.36 -2.52 -16.70
CA MET A 130 7.97 -1.15 -17.02
C MET A 130 8.92 -0.50 -18.05
N MET A 131 10.24 -0.74 -17.96
CA MET A 131 11.19 -0.24 -18.96
C MET A 131 10.98 -0.89 -20.34
N SER A 132 10.70 -2.19 -20.39
CA SER A 132 10.38 -2.91 -21.64
C SER A 132 9.10 -2.38 -22.25
N GLN A 133 8.05 -2.18 -21.45
CA GLN A 133 6.80 -1.58 -21.92
C GLN A 133 6.99 -0.14 -22.41
N LEU A 134 7.83 0.66 -21.75
CA LEU A 134 8.14 2.02 -22.22
C LEU A 134 8.89 2.02 -23.56
N ALA A 135 9.83 1.08 -23.74
CA ALA A 135 10.57 0.92 -24.99
C ALA A 135 9.64 0.44 -26.12
N GLU A 136 8.78 -0.54 -25.85
CA GLU A 136 7.78 -1.03 -26.82
C GLU A 136 6.78 0.06 -27.21
N VAL A 137 6.31 0.87 -26.27
CA VAL A 137 5.44 2.02 -26.57
C VAL A 137 6.19 3.06 -27.40
N SER A 138 7.46 3.33 -27.12
CA SER A 138 8.28 4.25 -27.91
C SER A 138 8.52 3.76 -29.34
N ASP A 139 8.77 2.45 -29.52
CA ASP A 139 8.94 1.83 -30.83
C ASP A 139 7.62 1.79 -31.60
N GLN A 140 6.50 1.50 -30.93
CA GLN A 140 5.17 1.57 -31.54
C GLN A 140 4.82 3.01 -31.96
N VAL A 141 5.14 4.01 -31.15
CA VAL A 141 4.94 5.42 -31.52
C VAL A 141 5.80 5.81 -32.74
N SER A 142 7.06 5.35 -32.80
CA SER A 142 7.94 5.61 -33.95
C SER A 142 7.50 4.87 -35.21
N ALA A 143 7.09 3.60 -35.10
CA ALA A 143 6.58 2.82 -36.22
C ALA A 143 5.26 3.40 -36.74
N THR A 144 4.36 3.82 -35.84
CA THR A 144 3.11 4.50 -36.22
C THR A 144 3.40 5.85 -36.88
N ALA A 145 4.40 6.59 -36.40
CA ALA A 145 4.84 7.83 -37.04
C ALA A 145 5.45 7.61 -38.44
N GLN A 146 6.21 6.53 -38.65
CA GLN A 146 6.75 6.15 -39.97
C GLN A 146 5.64 5.74 -40.94
N VAL A 147 4.71 4.89 -40.51
CA VAL A 147 3.57 4.47 -41.35
C VAL A 147 2.69 5.67 -41.71
N GLN A 148 2.50 6.62 -40.78
CA GLN A 148 1.79 7.88 -41.05
C GLN A 148 2.56 8.81 -42.01
N ALA A 149 3.90 8.84 -41.94
CA ALA A 149 4.72 9.61 -42.87
C ALA A 149 4.67 9.01 -44.28
N GLU A 150 4.70 7.68 -44.42
CA GLU A 150 4.57 6.99 -45.70
C GLU A 150 3.16 7.17 -46.30
N THR A 151 2.09 7.06 -45.50
CA THR A 151 0.72 7.31 -45.98
C THR A 151 0.49 8.77 -46.36
N LEU A 152 1.09 9.74 -45.67
CA LEU A 152 1.07 11.15 -46.09
C LEU A 152 1.83 11.36 -47.41
N THR A 153 2.93 10.64 -47.60
CA THR A 153 3.75 10.72 -48.83
C THR A 153 2.99 10.11 -50.02
N ASP A 154 2.33 8.97 -49.83
CA ASP A 154 1.49 8.32 -50.85
C ASP A 154 0.22 9.13 -51.16
N ALA A 155 -0.41 9.74 -50.15
CA ALA A 155 -1.55 10.63 -50.36
C ALA A 155 -1.16 11.89 -51.15
N MET A 156 0.02 12.47 -50.88
CA MET A 156 0.56 13.57 -51.69
C MET A 156 0.88 13.13 -53.13
N ALA A 157 1.42 11.92 -53.32
CA ALA A 157 1.72 11.39 -54.65
C ALA A 157 0.43 11.11 -55.47
N GLN A 158 -0.63 10.61 -54.83
CA GLN A 158 -1.93 10.42 -55.48
C GLN A 158 -2.63 11.73 -55.84
N LEU A 159 -2.55 12.76 -54.98
CA LEU A 159 -3.06 14.10 -55.28
C LEU A 159 -2.30 14.75 -56.47
N GLN A 160 -1.01 14.45 -56.62
CA GLN A 160 -0.22 14.92 -57.77
C GLN A 160 -0.59 14.19 -59.08
N GLN A 161 -1.01 12.91 -59.01
CA GLN A 161 -1.39 12.10 -60.18
C GLN A 161 -2.85 12.28 -60.63
N GLN A 162 -3.72 12.83 -59.78
CA GLN A 162 -5.10 13.18 -60.14
C GLN A 162 -5.26 14.62 -60.67
N ALA A 163 -4.17 15.39 -60.80
CA ALA A 163 -4.21 16.70 -61.46
C ALA A 163 -4.38 16.51 -62.98
N PRO A 164 -5.51 16.93 -63.60
CA PRO A 164 -5.62 16.91 -65.05
C PRO A 164 -4.60 17.86 -65.66
N ALA A 165 -3.96 17.44 -66.75
CA ALA A 165 -2.95 18.18 -67.51
C ALA A 165 -3.50 19.40 -68.27
N SER A 166 -4.41 20.17 -67.67
CA SER A 166 -5.01 21.34 -68.31
C SER A 166 -5.44 22.35 -67.24
N ALA A 167 -4.52 23.20 -66.80
CA ALA A 167 -4.76 24.62 -66.48
C ALA A 167 -3.53 25.20 -65.77
N THR A 168 -2.71 25.91 -66.52
CA THR A 168 -1.97 27.06 -66.00
C THR A 168 -3.00 28.12 -65.58
N ALA A 169 -3.43 28.11 -64.32
CA ALA A 169 -4.17 29.22 -63.71
C ALA A 169 -4.10 29.11 -62.17
N GLU A 170 -3.44 30.10 -61.55
CA GLU A 170 -3.46 30.50 -60.14
C GLU A 170 -3.98 29.47 -59.11
N LEU A 171 -3.04 28.75 -58.48
CA LEU A 171 -3.30 28.04 -57.24
C LEU A 171 -3.43 29.07 -56.11
N ASP A 172 -4.67 29.36 -55.71
CA ASP A 172 -4.98 30.25 -54.59
C ASP A 172 -4.46 29.61 -53.28
N PRO A 173 -3.43 30.18 -52.61
CA PRO A 173 -2.75 29.54 -51.49
C PRO A 173 -3.67 29.29 -50.28
N ALA A 174 -4.77 30.04 -50.18
CA ALA A 174 -5.76 29.89 -49.12
C ALA A 174 -6.55 28.57 -49.18
N ALA A 175 -6.86 28.06 -50.39
CA ALA A 175 -7.61 26.82 -50.55
C ALA A 175 -6.77 25.59 -50.16
N LEU A 176 -5.47 25.63 -50.45
CA LEU A 176 -4.53 24.57 -50.08
C LEU A 176 -4.28 24.56 -48.58
N GLU A 177 -4.16 25.74 -47.96
CA GLU A 177 -3.99 25.88 -46.51
C GLU A 177 -5.22 25.41 -45.72
N GLN A 178 -6.43 25.63 -46.27
CA GLN A 178 -7.69 25.16 -45.69
C GLN A 178 -7.85 23.63 -45.76
N ALA A 179 -7.41 23.01 -46.85
CA ALA A 179 -7.38 21.54 -46.97
C ALA A 179 -6.39 20.91 -45.97
N LEU A 180 -5.22 21.53 -45.80
CA LEU A 180 -4.16 21.07 -44.90
C LEU A 180 -4.54 21.24 -43.42
N THR A 181 -5.24 22.32 -43.07
CA THR A 181 -5.79 22.52 -41.72
C THR A 181 -6.93 21.58 -41.41
N SER A 182 -7.82 21.30 -42.36
CA SER A 182 -8.89 20.32 -42.19
C SER A 182 -8.33 18.91 -41.98
N MET A 183 -7.33 18.51 -42.76
CA MET A 183 -6.67 17.21 -42.65
C MET A 183 -5.88 17.07 -41.33
N LYS A 184 -5.18 18.12 -40.89
CA LYS A 184 -4.56 18.17 -39.55
C LYS A 184 -5.59 18.06 -38.44
N GLY A 185 -6.72 18.74 -38.56
CA GLY A 185 -7.82 18.66 -37.60
C GLY A 185 -8.35 17.24 -37.47
N HIS A 186 -8.54 16.56 -38.60
CA HIS A 186 -9.03 15.18 -38.62
C HIS A 186 -8.01 14.19 -38.02
N LEU A 187 -6.72 14.34 -38.36
CA LEU A 187 -5.64 13.52 -37.79
C LEU A 187 -5.51 13.71 -36.28
N VAL A 188 -5.59 14.95 -35.79
CA VAL A 188 -5.50 15.24 -34.34
C VAL A 188 -6.72 14.68 -33.61
N ALA A 189 -7.92 14.78 -34.20
CA ALA A 189 -9.13 14.21 -33.62
C ALA A 189 -9.03 12.68 -33.50
N GLU A 190 -8.61 12.01 -34.57
CA GLU A 190 -8.48 10.55 -34.64
C GLU A 190 -7.37 10.03 -33.71
N LEU A 191 -6.22 10.71 -33.67
CA LEU A 191 -5.14 10.39 -32.73
C LEU A 191 -5.58 10.57 -31.27
N SER A 192 -6.33 11.63 -30.97
CA SER A 192 -6.85 11.88 -29.62
C SER A 192 -7.88 10.84 -29.17
N GLU A 193 -8.62 10.25 -30.10
CA GLU A 193 -9.59 9.20 -29.83
C GLU A 193 -8.90 7.86 -29.63
N GLN A 194 -7.88 7.57 -30.44
CA GLN A 194 -7.11 6.34 -30.33
C GLN A 194 -6.31 6.27 -29.02
N ILE A 195 -5.65 7.37 -28.63
CA ILE A 195 -4.94 7.45 -27.34
C ILE A 195 -5.92 7.27 -26.17
N ARG A 196 -7.14 7.83 -26.26
CA ARG A 196 -8.17 7.65 -25.23
C ARG A 196 -8.63 6.20 -25.11
N LYS A 197 -8.85 5.52 -26.23
CA LYS A 197 -9.24 4.11 -26.25
C LYS A 197 -8.15 3.23 -25.66
N ASP A 198 -6.90 3.49 -26.01
CA ASP A 198 -5.76 2.69 -25.55
C ASP A 198 -5.50 2.89 -24.05
N MET A 199 -5.55 4.15 -23.58
CA MET A 199 -5.41 4.47 -22.15
C MET A 199 -6.56 3.87 -21.32
N ALA A 200 -7.78 3.84 -21.84
CA ALA A 200 -8.92 3.20 -21.18
C ALA A 200 -8.78 1.67 -21.13
N ALA A 201 -8.28 1.05 -22.19
CA ALA A 201 -8.00 -0.39 -22.22
C ALA A 201 -6.90 -0.77 -21.20
N GLN A 202 -5.85 0.04 -21.10
CA GLN A 202 -4.76 -0.18 -20.16
C GLN A 202 -5.18 0.00 -18.70
N LEU A 203 -6.02 1.00 -18.40
CA LEU A 203 -6.58 1.21 -17.06
C LEU A 203 -7.47 0.03 -16.62
N LYS A 204 -8.25 -0.52 -17.55
CA LYS A 204 -9.08 -1.71 -17.31
C LYS A 204 -8.24 -2.97 -17.09
N ALA A 205 -7.18 -3.16 -17.86
CA ALA A 205 -6.25 -4.28 -17.67
C ALA A 205 -5.55 -4.20 -16.31
N GLN A 206 -5.16 -2.99 -15.89
CA GLN A 206 -4.52 -2.77 -14.59
C GLN A 206 -5.49 -3.03 -13.41
N SER A 207 -6.75 -2.62 -13.53
CA SER A 207 -7.75 -2.89 -12.49
C SER A 207 -8.01 -4.41 -12.34
N GLN A 208 -8.11 -5.12 -13.46
CA GLN A 208 -8.27 -6.58 -13.45
C GLN A 208 -7.05 -7.29 -12.84
N ALA A 209 -5.83 -6.82 -13.13
CA ALA A 209 -4.62 -7.38 -12.53
C ALA A 209 -4.59 -7.16 -11.01
N ALA A 210 -5.03 -6.00 -10.52
CA ALA A 210 -5.13 -5.72 -9.09
C ALA A 210 -6.17 -6.62 -8.39
N GLU A 211 -7.35 -6.82 -9.00
CA GLU A 211 -8.37 -7.74 -8.49
C GLU A 211 -7.86 -9.19 -8.42
N ILE A 212 -7.13 -9.64 -9.44
CA ILE A 212 -6.53 -11.00 -9.45
C ILE A 212 -5.48 -11.13 -8.34
N ALA A 213 -4.67 -10.09 -8.10
CA ALA A 213 -3.70 -10.09 -7.02
C ALA A 213 -4.37 -10.15 -5.63
N GLU A 214 -5.46 -9.41 -5.43
CA GLU A 214 -6.24 -9.45 -4.19
C GLU A 214 -6.90 -10.82 -3.96
N LEU A 215 -7.49 -11.41 -5.00
CA LEU A 215 -8.07 -12.75 -4.92
C LEU A 215 -7.01 -13.81 -4.61
N LYS A 216 -5.81 -13.70 -5.17
CA LYS A 216 -4.67 -14.59 -4.83
C LYS A 216 -4.21 -14.39 -3.38
N ALA A 217 -4.17 -13.15 -2.89
CA ALA A 217 -3.81 -12.87 -1.51
C ALA A 217 -4.83 -13.49 -0.53
N LEU A 218 -6.14 -13.31 -0.79
CA LEU A 218 -7.22 -13.92 -0.01
C LEU A 218 -7.18 -15.46 -0.04
N LEU A 219 -6.93 -16.05 -1.21
CA LEU A 219 -6.78 -17.51 -1.35
C LEU A 219 -5.57 -18.02 -0.56
N SER A 220 -4.45 -17.29 -0.56
CA SER A 220 -3.26 -17.68 0.20
C SER A 220 -3.49 -17.56 1.71
N ALA A 221 -4.17 -16.51 2.17
CA ALA A 221 -4.56 -16.33 3.56
C ALA A 221 -5.53 -17.43 4.04
N GLN A 222 -6.50 -17.80 3.20
CA GLN A 222 -7.41 -18.91 3.49
C GLN A 222 -6.65 -20.25 3.60
N ASN A 223 -5.71 -20.52 2.69
CA ASN A 223 -4.89 -21.73 2.74
C ASN A 223 -3.99 -21.78 3.99
N GLN A 224 -3.46 -20.63 4.43
CA GLN A 224 -2.70 -20.55 5.69
C GLN A 224 -3.59 -20.86 6.90
N LEU A 225 -4.84 -20.38 6.92
CA LEU A 225 -5.79 -20.65 7.99
C LEU A 225 -6.20 -22.13 8.02
N ILE A 226 -6.43 -22.76 6.86
CA ILE A 226 -6.68 -24.20 6.75
C ILE A 226 -5.48 -24.99 7.28
N ARG A 227 -4.26 -24.62 6.89
CA ARG A 227 -3.04 -25.27 7.38
C ARG A 227 -2.84 -25.08 8.89
N ALA A 228 -3.16 -23.90 9.42
CA ALA A 228 -3.14 -23.64 10.86
C ALA A 228 -4.17 -24.49 11.62
N MET A 229 -5.38 -24.66 11.09
CA MET A 229 -6.39 -25.53 11.68
C MET A 229 -6.01 -27.02 11.58
N GLN A 230 -5.38 -27.44 10.47
CA GLN A 230 -4.90 -28.82 10.29
C GLN A 230 -3.71 -29.16 11.19
N HIS A 231 -2.88 -28.17 11.55
CA HIS A 231 -1.74 -28.36 12.47
C HIS A 231 -2.08 -28.07 13.94
N SER A 232 -3.16 -27.33 14.22
CA SER A 232 -3.65 -27.10 15.60
C SER A 232 -4.49 -28.26 16.15
N GLY A 233 -4.56 -29.38 15.43
CA GLY A 233 -5.33 -30.58 15.80
C GLY A 233 -4.59 -31.66 16.60
N VAL A 234 -3.31 -31.48 16.98
CA VAL A 234 -2.59 -32.49 17.78
C VAL A 234 -1.68 -31.83 18.81
N ALA A 235 -2.21 -31.55 20.00
CA ALA A 235 -1.50 -31.63 21.28
C ALA A 235 -2.46 -31.28 22.44
N ALA A 236 -3.15 -32.27 22.99
CA ALA A 236 -3.67 -32.23 24.34
C ALA A 236 -3.23 -33.50 25.08
N PRO A 237 -2.82 -33.41 26.37
CA PRO A 237 -2.19 -34.50 27.10
C PRO A 237 -3.21 -35.56 27.53
N ALA A 238 -2.74 -36.81 27.59
CA ALA A 238 -3.49 -37.98 28.00
C ALA A 238 -3.79 -38.00 29.51
N VAL A 239 -5.08 -38.06 29.89
CA VAL A 239 -5.56 -38.64 31.16
C VAL A 239 -6.94 -39.30 30.96
N ALA A 240 -6.96 -40.62 31.16
CA ALA A 240 -8.04 -41.53 31.62
C ALA A 240 -9.43 -41.65 30.91
N ALA A 241 -9.81 -42.91 30.68
CA ALA A 241 -11.07 -43.47 30.15
C ALA A 241 -12.34 -43.05 30.94
N THR A 242 -13.58 -42.98 30.40
CA THR A 242 -14.48 -44.01 29.78
C THR A 242 -15.83 -43.31 29.38
N PRO A 243 -16.89 -43.98 28.84
CA PRO A 243 -17.21 -44.35 27.44
C PRO A 243 -18.33 -43.51 26.75
N ALA A 244 -18.32 -43.57 25.40
CA ALA A 244 -19.41 -43.48 24.40
C ALA A 244 -20.73 -42.72 24.67
N GLU A 245 -20.99 -41.64 23.90
CA GLU A 245 -22.24 -41.36 23.16
C GLU A 245 -22.10 -40.14 22.20
N PRO A 246 -22.98 -39.94 21.20
CA PRO A 246 -22.67 -40.14 19.78
C PRO A 246 -22.31 -38.85 19.01
N GLU A 247 -21.52 -39.03 17.96
CA GLU A 247 -21.19 -38.02 16.96
C GLU A 247 -22.45 -37.42 16.34
N MET A 248 -22.70 -36.14 16.63
CA MET A 248 -23.69 -35.34 15.90
C MET A 248 -23.31 -35.28 14.42
N ASN A 249 -24.10 -35.96 13.60
CA ASN A 249 -23.92 -36.07 12.16
C ASN A 249 -24.08 -34.69 11.48
N LEU A 250 -22.98 -34.12 10.97
CA LEU A 250 -22.94 -32.87 10.17
C LEU A 250 -23.96 -32.84 9.02
N SER A 251 -24.36 -34.02 8.53
CA SER A 251 -25.42 -34.20 7.52
C SER A 251 -26.80 -33.72 8.00
N GLU A 252 -27.16 -33.88 9.28
CA GLU A 252 -28.43 -33.38 9.83
C GLU A 252 -28.40 -31.85 10.00
N GLN A 253 -27.26 -31.29 10.34
CA GLN A 253 -27.08 -29.84 10.50
C GLN A 253 -27.24 -29.11 9.15
N ILE A 254 -26.68 -29.67 8.07
CA ILE A 254 -26.84 -29.14 6.71
C ILE A 254 -28.30 -29.27 6.23
N ALA A 255 -29.01 -30.33 6.61
CA ALA A 255 -30.42 -30.52 6.28
C ALA A 255 -31.33 -29.49 6.98
N ASN A 256 -31.06 -29.17 8.26
CA ASN A 256 -31.82 -28.15 9.00
C ASN A 256 -31.58 -26.73 8.48
N VAL A 257 -30.35 -26.38 8.09
CA VAL A 257 -30.05 -25.07 7.49
C VAL A 257 -30.75 -24.89 6.15
N ARG A 258 -30.88 -25.95 5.33
CA ARG A 258 -31.65 -25.91 4.07
C ARG A 258 -33.16 -25.79 4.30
N LYS A 259 -33.70 -26.36 5.38
CA LYS A 259 -35.13 -26.21 5.75
C LYS A 259 -35.47 -24.79 6.20
N ILE A 260 -34.58 -24.11 6.92
CA ILE A 260 -34.77 -22.73 7.37
C ILE A 260 -34.81 -21.77 6.16
N LYS A 261 -33.93 -21.98 5.17
CA LYS A 261 -33.90 -21.18 3.94
C LYS A 261 -35.15 -21.38 3.06
N LYS A 262 -35.82 -22.53 3.15
CA LYS A 262 -37.04 -22.85 2.38
C LYS A 262 -38.33 -22.34 3.06
N LYS A 263 -38.26 -21.89 4.33
CA LYS A 263 -39.42 -21.35 5.07
C LYS A 263 -39.56 -19.82 5.02
N GLY A 264 -38.79 -19.13 4.18
CA GLY A 264 -39.07 -17.76 3.75
C GLY A 264 -39.40 -16.79 4.89
N LEU A 265 -38.43 -16.55 5.78
CA LEU A 265 -38.47 -15.40 6.68
C LEU A 265 -37.36 -14.43 6.27
N PHE A 266 -37.70 -13.59 5.30
CA PHE A 266 -37.26 -12.20 5.20
C PHE A 266 -38.52 -11.38 4.95
#